data_AF-A0A6L6WWE9-F1
#
_entry.id   AF-A0A6L6WWE9-F1
#
_cell.length_a   1.000
_cell.length_b   1.000
_cell.length_c   1.000
_cell.angle_alpha   90.00
_cell.angle_beta   90.00
_cell.angle_gamma   90.00
#
_symmetry.space_group_name_H-M   'P 1'
#
loop_
_entity.id
_entity.type
_entity.pdbx_description
1 polymer ?
#
loop_
_entity_poly.entity_id
_entity_poly.type
_entity_poly.pdbx_seq_one_letter_code
_entity_poly.pdbx_strand_id
1 'polypeptide(L)'
;MRRRKSGIARRTPLKIAAAAGIALSATLAATAGATAEPGPTRSDDRPTQHVEYFTGPGGHPRHTEVPAPEPLSDREREAVADDGTVVPIVQNGPTSAKADVVFIGDGYTAAQQEDFHADVRKKWAEVSAVQPSASYKNLFNVWAVDAHSRQSGVSGDPTSTVRKDTALGSAFYCDGIERLLCVDTNKVEAYAKRAADPDLVIVLSNSTKYGGAGYNDITSPSGYDGIATASSDHAQSSQVVVHETGHSLGKLADEYWYDEYGTYTGAEPWESNTSKLTAAQLTAQKKKWYRWIGQSSPDGGTVGAYEGGGYYPRGLYRPTDNSIMRTLGREFNSPGREAMIAGFHRHASVVSALTPTATEVRRGQKLKVQAAEGVRLRWSVDGKSVKKGADARSVTPRTLGVPADGRTHKVTVRATDPTRAVRDPELRKLLSGSLTWRVAR
;
A
#
# COMPACT_ATOMS: atom_id res chain seq x y z
N MET A 1 26.12 58.15 -1.47
CA MET A 1 25.74 59.46 -2.03
C MET A 1 25.68 59.35 -3.55
N ARG A 2 24.52 59.69 -4.17
CA ARG A 2 24.22 60.07 -5.57
C ARG A 2 24.75 59.19 -6.73
N ARG A 3 23.91 58.44 -7.45
CA ARG A 3 22.89 58.78 -8.50
C ARG A 3 23.45 58.86 -9.95
N ARG A 4 22.97 57.90 -10.77
CA ARG A 4 22.28 58.02 -12.09
C ARG A 4 23.03 58.47 -13.36
N LYS A 5 22.95 57.56 -14.37
CA LYS A 5 22.18 57.62 -15.65
C LYS A 5 22.94 57.65 -17.00
N SER A 6 22.42 56.80 -17.91
CA SER A 6 22.31 56.90 -19.38
C SER A 6 23.62 56.90 -20.19
N GLY A 7 23.85 56.08 -21.23
CA GLY A 7 22.98 55.47 -22.24
C GLY A 7 23.17 56.23 -23.56
N ILE A 8 23.76 55.62 -24.60
CA ILE A 8 23.71 56.05 -26.02
C ILE A 8 24.02 54.83 -26.92
N ALA A 9 23.17 54.65 -27.93
CA ALA A 9 23.29 53.68 -29.02
C ALA A 9 24.06 54.27 -30.22
N ARG A 10 24.69 53.41 -31.04
CA ARG A 10 25.04 53.73 -32.43
C ARG A 10 24.80 52.53 -33.36
N ARG A 11 23.94 52.76 -34.36
CA ARG A 11 23.73 51.98 -35.59
C ARG A 11 24.58 52.58 -36.72
N THR A 12 25.04 51.76 -37.67
CA THR A 12 24.99 51.94 -39.16
C THR A 12 25.97 50.97 -39.87
N PRO A 13 25.92 50.74 -41.20
CA PRO A 13 24.82 50.85 -42.16
C PRO A 13 24.67 49.65 -43.12
N LEU A 14 23.49 49.58 -43.77
CA LEU A 14 23.19 48.83 -44.99
C LEU A 14 24.03 49.30 -46.20
N LYS A 15 24.33 48.38 -47.13
CA LYS A 15 24.52 48.69 -48.55
C LYS A 15 23.51 47.89 -49.39
N ILE A 16 22.75 48.61 -50.20
CA ILE A 16 21.81 48.14 -51.22
C ILE A 16 22.51 48.29 -52.58
N ALA A 17 22.36 47.31 -53.47
CA ALA A 17 22.46 47.51 -54.91
C ALA A 17 21.37 46.69 -55.62
N ALA A 18 20.49 47.41 -56.32
CA ALA A 18 19.50 46.97 -57.31
C ALA A 18 20.19 46.53 -58.61
N ALA A 19 19.61 45.93 -59.64
CA ALA A 19 18.39 45.18 -59.95
C ALA A 19 18.60 44.68 -61.40
N ALA A 20 18.05 43.53 -61.78
CA ALA A 20 17.71 43.22 -63.18
C ALA A 20 16.72 42.06 -63.19
N GLY A 21 15.48 42.35 -63.60
CA GLY A 21 14.45 41.34 -63.84
C GLY A 21 14.63 40.71 -65.21
N ILE A 22 14.51 39.38 -65.26
CA ILE A 22 14.18 38.63 -66.46
C ILE A 22 13.08 37.67 -66.04
N ALA A 23 11.91 37.82 -66.66
CA ALA A 23 10.80 36.90 -66.52
C ALA A 23 11.08 35.63 -67.33
N LEU A 24 11.06 34.46 -66.68
CA LEU A 24 10.93 33.18 -67.37
C LEU A 24 9.90 32.29 -66.65
N SER A 25 8.85 32.05 -67.42
CA SER A 25 7.86 30.97 -67.45
C SER A 25 8.08 29.78 -66.53
N ALA A 26 7.04 29.45 -65.78
CA ALA A 26 6.88 28.20 -65.04
C ALA A 26 6.94 26.97 -65.94
N THR A 27 7.71 25.96 -65.52
CA THR A 27 7.42 24.54 -65.77
C THR A 27 7.68 23.78 -64.47
N LEU A 28 6.63 23.16 -63.93
CA LEU A 28 6.73 22.23 -62.81
C LEU A 28 7.48 20.98 -63.30
N ALA A 29 8.65 20.69 -62.70
CA ALA A 29 9.20 19.35 -62.66
C ALA A 29 8.99 18.83 -61.23
N ALA A 30 7.99 17.97 -61.05
CA ALA A 30 7.76 17.26 -59.81
C ALA A 30 8.92 16.29 -59.56
N THR A 31 9.86 16.67 -58.70
CA THR A 31 10.73 15.70 -58.05
C THR A 31 9.90 15.00 -56.99
N ALA A 32 9.49 13.76 -57.29
CA ALA A 32 8.94 12.85 -56.30
C ALA A 32 9.99 12.65 -55.19
N GLY A 33 9.87 13.42 -54.12
CA GLY A 33 10.52 13.09 -52.87
C GLY A 33 9.92 11.78 -52.40
N ALA A 34 10.73 10.73 -52.35
CA ALA A 34 10.35 9.50 -51.68
C ALA A 34 10.01 9.84 -50.22
N THR A 35 8.72 9.99 -49.95
CA THR A 35 8.20 9.91 -48.59
C THR A 35 8.56 8.52 -48.10
N ALA A 36 9.57 8.43 -47.24
CA ALA A 36 9.77 7.23 -46.45
C ALA A 36 8.43 6.92 -45.79
N GLU A 37 7.85 5.78 -46.16
CA GLU A 37 6.69 5.23 -45.45
C GLU A 37 7.04 5.24 -43.95
N PRO A 38 6.07 5.57 -43.08
CA PRO A 38 6.28 5.35 -41.66
C PRO A 38 6.60 3.86 -41.53
N GLY A 39 7.84 3.55 -41.19
CA GLY A 39 8.25 2.18 -40.87
C GLY A 39 7.27 1.61 -39.85
N PRO A 40 7.00 0.30 -39.89
CA PRO A 40 6.04 -0.32 -38.98
C PRO A 40 6.31 0.19 -37.57
N THR A 41 5.31 0.81 -36.96
CA THR A 41 5.33 1.13 -35.53
C THR A 41 5.83 -0.11 -34.84
N ARG A 42 7.01 -0.03 -34.20
CA ARG A 42 7.50 -1.10 -33.33
C ARG A 42 6.30 -1.48 -32.47
N SER A 43 5.82 -2.71 -32.60
CA SER A 43 5.00 -3.27 -31.54
C SER A 43 5.83 -3.08 -30.29
N ASP A 44 5.25 -2.37 -29.33
CA ASP A 44 5.91 -2.18 -28.05
C ASP A 44 5.82 -3.55 -27.36
N ASP A 45 6.73 -4.47 -27.71
CA ASP A 45 6.82 -5.84 -27.18
C ASP A 45 7.23 -5.83 -25.68
N ARG A 46 7.15 -4.66 -25.02
CA ARG A 46 7.39 -4.51 -23.60
C ARG A 46 6.30 -5.27 -22.85
N PRO A 47 6.69 -6.05 -21.83
CA PRO A 47 5.74 -6.63 -20.90
C PRO A 47 4.82 -5.53 -20.36
N THR A 48 3.55 -5.85 -20.16
CA THR A 48 2.63 -4.97 -19.45
C THR A 48 2.53 -5.37 -17.98
N GLN A 49 2.00 -4.46 -17.19
CA GLN A 49 1.59 -4.70 -15.81
C GLN A 49 0.17 -4.18 -15.61
N HIS A 50 -0.58 -4.94 -14.85
CA HIS A 50 -1.93 -4.60 -14.44
C HIS A 50 -1.89 -3.44 -13.44
N VAL A 51 -2.73 -2.43 -13.67
CA VAL A 51 -2.91 -1.31 -12.74
C VAL A 51 -4.37 -0.97 -12.55
N GLU A 52 -4.74 -0.81 -11.29
CA GLU A 52 -6.02 -0.26 -10.89
C GLU A 52 -5.97 1.27 -10.81
N TYR A 53 -7.08 1.95 -11.09
CA TYR A 53 -7.29 3.38 -10.92
C TYR A 53 -8.73 3.68 -10.48
N PHE A 54 -8.91 4.83 -9.83
CA PHE A 54 -10.15 5.12 -9.10
C PHE A 54 -10.93 6.26 -9.72
N THR A 55 -12.17 5.98 -10.15
CA THR A 55 -12.94 6.94 -10.95
C THR A 55 -13.46 8.17 -10.18
N GLY A 56 -13.15 8.29 -8.89
CA GLY A 56 -13.55 9.41 -8.04
C GLY A 56 -14.48 9.01 -6.90
N PRO A 57 -15.02 9.99 -6.16
CA PRO A 57 -15.91 9.71 -5.03
C PRO A 57 -17.18 9.00 -5.50
N GLY A 58 -17.47 7.83 -4.92
CA GLY A 58 -18.67 7.05 -5.24
C GLY A 58 -18.62 6.32 -6.59
N GLY A 59 -17.53 6.45 -7.35
CA GLY A 59 -17.30 5.69 -8.56
C GLY A 59 -16.74 4.29 -8.25
N HIS A 60 -17.03 3.34 -9.15
CA HIS A 60 -16.34 2.05 -9.12
C HIS A 60 -14.91 2.26 -9.62
N PRO A 61 -13.90 1.66 -8.95
CA PRO A 61 -12.56 1.57 -9.50
C PRO A 61 -12.59 0.89 -10.88
N ARG A 62 -11.47 0.97 -11.61
CA ARG A 62 -11.24 0.42 -12.94
C ARG A 62 -9.80 -0.04 -13.05
N HIS A 63 -9.52 -0.93 -13.97
CA HIS A 63 -8.15 -1.37 -14.22
C HIS A 63 -7.80 -1.26 -15.70
N THR A 64 -6.51 -1.23 -16.00
CA THR A 64 -5.96 -1.27 -17.37
C THR A 64 -4.58 -1.94 -17.32
N GLU A 65 -3.99 -2.16 -18.50
CA GLU A 65 -2.62 -2.63 -18.65
C GLU A 65 -1.73 -1.45 -19.05
N VAL A 66 -0.64 -1.22 -18.33
CA VAL A 66 0.36 -0.22 -18.70
C VAL A 66 1.69 -0.89 -18.99
N PRO A 67 2.57 -0.31 -19.83
CA PRO A 67 3.90 -0.85 -20.03
C PRO A 67 4.66 -0.98 -18.70
N ALA A 68 5.30 -2.13 -18.48
CA ALA A 68 6.20 -2.32 -17.36
C ALA A 68 7.44 -1.42 -17.52
N PRO A 69 8.04 -0.94 -16.42
CA PRO A 69 9.26 -0.15 -16.50
C PRO A 69 10.43 -0.99 -16.99
N GLU A 70 11.34 -0.34 -17.71
CA GLU A 70 12.62 -0.94 -18.09
C GLU A 70 13.45 -1.27 -16.84
N PRO A 71 14.36 -2.27 -16.93
CA PRO A 71 15.34 -2.48 -15.88
C PRO A 71 16.16 -1.22 -15.60
N LEU A 72 16.45 -0.95 -14.33
CA LEU A 72 17.24 0.23 -13.95
C LEU A 72 18.58 0.25 -14.69
N SER A 73 19.03 1.41 -15.12
CA SER A 73 20.40 1.63 -15.59
C SER A 73 21.40 1.60 -14.43
N ASP A 74 22.70 1.46 -14.73
CA ASP A 74 23.76 1.54 -13.70
C ASP A 74 23.72 2.88 -12.97
N ARG A 75 23.47 3.97 -13.70
CA ARG A 75 23.36 5.31 -13.13
C ARG A 75 22.17 5.44 -12.19
N GLU A 76 21.03 4.85 -12.52
CA GLU A 76 19.86 4.86 -11.63
C GLU A 76 20.10 4.01 -10.38
N ARG A 77 20.75 2.85 -10.53
CA ARG A 77 21.17 2.05 -9.38
C ARG A 77 22.10 2.82 -8.45
N GLU A 78 23.09 3.52 -8.99
CA GLU A 78 24.02 4.35 -8.21
C GLU A 78 23.32 5.54 -7.55
N ALA A 79 22.41 6.22 -8.27
CA ALA A 79 21.64 7.31 -7.69
C ALA A 79 20.78 6.86 -6.49
N VAL A 80 20.11 5.70 -6.61
CA VAL A 80 19.38 5.12 -5.48
C VAL A 80 20.34 4.63 -4.39
N ALA A 81 21.55 4.19 -4.74
CA ALA A 81 22.57 3.71 -3.80
C ALA A 81 22.99 4.78 -2.78
N ASP A 82 23.07 6.03 -3.23
CA ASP A 82 23.48 7.21 -2.44
C ASP A 82 22.29 7.95 -1.78
N ASP A 83 21.07 7.40 -1.89
CA ASP A 83 19.83 7.98 -1.38
C ASP A 83 19.00 6.95 -0.59
N GLY A 84 17.78 7.32 -0.17
CA GLY A 84 16.85 6.41 0.50
C GLY A 84 16.99 6.41 2.02
N THR A 85 17.19 7.57 2.62
CA THR A 85 17.21 7.72 4.09
C THR A 85 15.89 7.19 4.66
N VAL A 86 15.97 6.28 5.63
CA VAL A 86 14.78 5.73 6.29
C VAL A 86 14.52 6.47 7.60
N VAL A 87 13.33 7.05 7.73
CA VAL A 87 12.90 7.84 8.88
C VAL A 87 11.71 7.17 9.57
N PRO A 88 11.80 6.87 10.89
CA PRO A 88 10.65 6.35 11.64
C PRO A 88 9.59 7.43 11.83
N ILE A 89 8.36 7.15 11.39
CA ILE A 89 7.19 8.03 11.62
C ILE A 89 6.36 7.51 12.80
N VAL A 90 6.15 6.19 12.86
CA VAL A 90 5.50 5.51 13.99
C VAL A 90 6.31 4.25 14.30
N GLN A 91 6.75 4.11 15.55
CA GLN A 91 7.49 2.93 16.00
C GLN A 91 6.82 2.30 17.21
N ASN A 92 6.00 1.28 16.95
CA ASN A 92 5.25 0.55 17.96
C ASN A 92 6.00 -0.70 18.46
N GLY A 93 7.11 -1.09 17.82
CA GLY A 93 7.94 -2.22 18.24
C GLY A 93 9.04 -2.55 17.23
N PRO A 94 9.79 -3.65 17.45
CA PRO A 94 10.72 -4.16 16.45
C PRO A 94 9.97 -4.63 15.20
N THR A 95 10.61 -4.50 14.04
CA THR A 95 10.07 -4.89 12.72
C THR A 95 9.61 -6.35 12.69
N SER A 96 10.40 -7.24 13.30
CA SER A 96 10.06 -8.67 13.45
C SER A 96 8.77 -8.98 14.26
N ALA A 97 8.08 -7.99 14.80
CA ALA A 97 6.87 -8.16 15.59
C ALA A 97 5.75 -7.18 15.24
N LYS A 98 5.91 -6.38 14.18
CA LYS A 98 4.96 -5.35 13.74
C LYS A 98 4.81 -5.47 12.22
N ALA A 99 3.68 -5.02 11.71
CA ALA A 99 3.50 -4.86 10.28
C ALA A 99 4.16 -3.53 9.87
N ASP A 100 5.15 -3.56 8.99
CA ASP A 100 5.93 -2.39 8.60
C ASP A 100 5.37 -1.77 7.32
N VAL A 101 4.74 -0.58 7.47
CA VAL A 101 4.22 0.21 6.35
C VAL A 101 5.29 1.20 5.91
N VAL A 102 5.66 1.15 4.63
CA VAL A 102 6.71 1.97 4.03
C VAL A 102 6.11 2.97 3.07
N PHE A 103 6.24 4.24 3.38
CA PHE A 103 5.94 5.34 2.49
C PHE A 103 7.21 5.78 1.75
N ILE A 104 7.14 5.95 0.44
CA ILE A 104 8.22 6.48 -0.38
C ILE A 104 7.73 7.76 -1.06
N GLY A 105 8.45 8.86 -0.90
CA GLY A 105 8.05 10.15 -1.46
C GLY A 105 8.46 10.30 -2.92
N ASP A 106 7.60 10.83 -3.78
CA ASP A 106 8.00 11.26 -5.12
C ASP A 106 7.56 12.70 -5.41
N GLY A 107 8.37 13.43 -6.19
CA GLY A 107 8.16 14.86 -6.44
C GLY A 107 8.51 15.75 -5.24
N TYR A 108 9.20 15.23 -4.23
CA TYR A 108 9.79 16.00 -3.12
C TYR A 108 11.28 16.16 -3.35
N THR A 109 11.76 17.39 -3.42
CA THR A 109 13.21 17.66 -3.50
C THR A 109 13.90 17.41 -2.15
N ALA A 110 15.23 17.39 -2.13
CA ALA A 110 16.00 17.28 -0.88
C ALA A 110 15.64 18.35 0.16
N ALA A 111 15.20 19.54 -0.28
CA ALA A 111 14.75 20.61 0.61
C ALA A 111 13.32 20.43 1.15
N GLN A 112 12.57 19.43 0.66
CA GLN A 112 11.15 19.21 0.96
C GLN A 112 10.89 17.90 1.73
N GLN A 113 11.92 17.22 2.24
CA GLN A 113 11.73 15.94 2.93
C GLN A 113 10.93 16.08 4.23
N GLU A 114 11.03 17.22 4.93
CA GLU A 114 10.16 17.48 6.10
C GLU A 114 8.69 17.67 5.71
N ASP A 115 8.41 18.24 4.53
CA ASP A 115 7.05 18.31 3.99
C ASP A 115 6.53 16.90 3.67
N PHE A 116 7.35 16.06 3.03
CA PHE A 116 7.04 14.65 2.80
C PHE A 116 6.73 13.91 4.11
N HIS A 117 7.54 14.06 5.15
CA HIS A 117 7.29 13.40 6.44
C HIS A 117 6.00 13.91 7.10
N ALA A 118 5.67 15.19 6.95
CA ALA A 118 4.40 15.75 7.41
C ALA A 118 3.21 15.13 6.65
N ASP A 119 3.35 14.95 5.33
CA ASP A 119 2.33 14.30 4.50
C ASP A 119 2.17 12.82 4.84
N VAL A 120 3.25 12.10 5.14
CA VAL A 120 3.18 10.72 5.64
C VAL A 120 2.42 10.66 6.96
N ARG A 121 2.72 11.54 7.93
CA ARG A 121 1.99 11.61 9.21
C ARG A 121 0.50 11.84 8.99
N LYS A 122 0.13 12.79 8.13
CA LYS A 122 -1.25 13.11 7.78
C LYS A 122 -1.94 11.94 7.09
N LYS A 123 -1.33 11.37 6.04
CA LYS A 123 -1.87 10.25 5.27
C LYS A 123 -2.07 9.03 6.16
N TRP A 124 -1.10 8.70 6.99
CA TRP A 124 -1.22 7.59 7.93
C TRP A 124 -2.33 7.84 8.96
N ALA A 125 -2.50 9.06 9.47
CA ALA A 125 -3.59 9.38 10.38
C ALA A 125 -4.97 9.16 9.74
N GLU A 126 -5.13 9.50 8.46
CA GLU A 126 -6.38 9.29 7.71
C GLU A 126 -6.62 7.79 7.43
N VAL A 127 -5.62 7.06 6.93
CA VAL A 127 -5.72 5.63 6.60
C VAL A 127 -5.96 4.80 7.86
N SER A 128 -5.19 5.06 8.92
CA SER A 128 -5.31 4.35 10.19
C SER A 128 -6.54 4.75 11.00
N ALA A 129 -7.34 5.74 10.57
CA ALA A 129 -8.64 6.05 11.17
C ALA A 129 -9.77 5.15 10.64
N VAL A 130 -9.55 4.46 9.51
CA VAL A 130 -10.53 3.53 8.94
C VAL A 130 -10.42 2.16 9.60
N GLN A 131 -11.54 1.48 9.79
CA GLN A 131 -11.54 0.16 10.37
C GLN A 131 -11.24 -0.93 9.30
N PRO A 132 -10.59 -2.05 9.69
CA PRO A 132 -10.19 -2.42 11.05
C PRO A 132 -8.91 -1.74 11.53
N SER A 133 -8.13 -1.07 10.66
CA SER A 133 -6.84 -0.47 11.00
C SER A 133 -6.87 0.42 12.24
N ALA A 134 -7.94 1.19 12.45
CA ALA A 134 -8.12 2.01 13.65
C ALA A 134 -8.05 1.26 14.98
N SER A 135 -8.62 0.05 15.04
CA SER A 135 -8.58 -0.79 16.24
C SER A 135 -7.22 -1.47 16.43
N TYR A 136 -6.44 -1.59 15.36
CA TYR A 136 -5.21 -2.36 15.29
C TYR A 136 -3.96 -1.52 15.01
N LYS A 137 -4.06 -0.18 15.02
CA LYS A 137 -2.96 0.72 14.63
C LYS A 137 -1.63 0.50 15.37
N ASN A 138 -1.69 -0.06 16.59
CA ASN A 138 -0.52 -0.39 17.40
C ASN A 138 0.22 -1.67 16.93
N LEU A 139 -0.33 -2.38 15.95
CA LEU A 139 0.35 -3.49 15.27
C LEU A 139 1.29 -3.01 14.16
N PHE A 140 1.21 -1.74 13.77
CA PHE A 140 1.97 -1.22 12.64
C PHE A 140 3.16 -0.37 13.10
N ASN A 141 4.27 -0.48 12.40
CA ASN A 141 5.24 0.59 12.30
C ASN A 141 5.00 1.34 10.98
N VAL A 142 5.46 2.60 10.92
CA VAL A 142 5.39 3.42 9.71
C VAL A 142 6.74 4.06 9.48
N TRP A 143 7.27 3.86 8.28
CA TRP A 143 8.56 4.37 7.84
C TRP A 143 8.36 5.28 6.64
N ALA A 144 9.10 6.39 6.61
CA ALA A 144 9.27 7.21 5.42
C ALA A 144 10.64 6.88 4.81
N VAL A 145 10.68 6.71 3.49
CA VAL A 145 11.91 6.55 2.71
C VAL A 145 12.05 7.76 1.81
N ASP A 146 13.09 8.54 2.06
CA ASP A 146 13.37 9.78 1.35
C ASP A 146 13.96 9.44 -0.02
N ALA A 147 13.19 9.72 -1.08
CA ALA A 147 13.65 9.61 -2.45
C ALA A 147 13.70 11.01 -3.06
N HIS A 148 14.91 11.54 -3.21
CA HIS A 148 15.16 12.91 -3.60
C HIS A 148 14.85 13.14 -5.08
N SER A 149 13.72 13.78 -5.34
CA SER A 149 13.36 14.21 -6.69
C SER A 149 14.16 15.44 -7.12
N ARG A 150 14.55 15.50 -8.39
CA ARG A 150 15.28 16.66 -8.95
C ARG A 150 14.37 17.87 -9.14
N GLN A 151 13.07 17.63 -9.30
CA GLN A 151 12.05 18.67 -9.42
C GLN A 151 10.90 18.42 -8.45
N SER A 152 10.32 19.51 -7.95
CA SER A 152 9.11 19.47 -7.14
C SER A 152 7.85 19.27 -8.01
N GLY A 153 6.91 18.49 -7.48
CA GLY A 153 5.70 18.06 -8.17
C GLY A 153 5.94 16.86 -9.10
N VAL A 154 4.87 16.34 -9.69
CA VAL A 154 4.91 15.13 -10.54
C VAL A 154 4.50 15.41 -11.99
N SER A 155 4.83 14.49 -12.91
CA SER A 155 4.44 14.63 -14.31
C SER A 155 2.92 14.58 -14.47
N GLY A 156 2.38 15.33 -15.43
CA GLY A 156 0.93 15.39 -15.67
C GLY A 156 0.14 16.30 -14.73
N ASP A 157 0.78 17.13 -13.91
CA ASP A 157 0.14 18.12 -13.04
C ASP A 157 0.70 19.54 -13.32
N PRO A 158 -0.13 20.53 -13.72
CA PRO A 158 -1.60 20.48 -13.84
C PRO A 158 -2.14 19.85 -15.13
N THR A 159 -1.34 19.70 -16.18
CA THR A 159 -1.81 19.18 -17.48
C THR A 159 -0.96 18.00 -17.95
N SER A 160 -1.53 17.17 -18.83
CA SER A 160 -0.89 15.98 -19.42
C SER A 160 0.40 16.26 -20.19
N THR A 161 0.73 17.52 -20.49
CA THR A 161 1.97 17.92 -21.18
C THR A 161 3.13 18.19 -20.23
N VAL A 162 2.86 18.35 -18.93
CA VAL A 162 3.90 18.62 -17.93
C VAL A 162 4.76 17.38 -17.73
N ARG A 163 6.08 17.54 -17.80
CA ARG A 163 7.07 16.50 -17.51
C ARG A 163 7.97 16.98 -16.38
N LYS A 164 8.20 16.09 -15.42
CA LYS A 164 9.04 16.32 -14.23
C LYS A 164 10.04 15.17 -14.10
N ASP A 165 11.26 15.54 -13.77
CA ASP A 165 12.35 14.63 -13.41
C ASP A 165 12.27 14.33 -11.91
N THR A 166 11.59 13.23 -11.57
CA THR A 166 11.31 12.80 -10.19
C THR A 166 11.99 11.46 -9.90
N ALA A 167 12.13 11.14 -8.62
CA ALA A 167 12.91 9.99 -8.17
C ALA A 167 12.27 8.64 -8.58
N LEU A 168 10.94 8.55 -8.56
CA LEU A 168 10.17 7.35 -8.89
C LEU A 168 9.42 7.46 -10.23
N GLY A 169 9.50 8.61 -10.90
CA GLY A 169 8.84 8.82 -12.18
C GLY A 169 7.32 8.90 -12.08
N SER A 170 6.76 9.34 -10.95
CA SER A 170 5.32 9.51 -10.79
C SER A 170 4.71 10.35 -11.91
N ALA A 171 3.67 9.82 -12.55
CA ALA A 171 3.01 10.47 -13.66
C ALA A 171 1.50 10.21 -13.67
N PHE A 172 0.72 11.28 -13.76
CA PHE A 172 -0.70 11.22 -14.13
C PHE A 172 -0.85 10.92 -15.63
N TYR A 173 -2.08 10.59 -16.06
CA TYR A 173 -2.42 10.31 -17.46
C TYR A 173 -1.72 9.08 -18.04
N CYS A 174 -1.35 8.08 -17.22
CA CYS A 174 -1.00 6.80 -17.81
C CYS A 174 -2.18 6.27 -18.60
N ASP A 175 -1.90 5.67 -19.75
CA ASP A 175 -2.94 5.19 -20.67
C ASP A 175 -3.97 6.27 -21.06
N GLY A 176 -3.59 7.56 -20.98
CA GLY A 176 -4.48 8.69 -21.23
C GLY A 176 -5.52 8.97 -20.13
N ILE A 177 -5.47 8.25 -19.01
CA ILE A 177 -6.44 8.35 -17.92
C ILE A 177 -5.96 9.35 -16.87
N GLU A 178 -6.59 10.53 -16.82
CA GLU A 178 -6.12 11.68 -16.01
C GLU A 178 -5.73 11.36 -14.56
N ARG A 179 -6.53 10.54 -13.89
CA ARG A 179 -6.39 10.23 -12.46
C ARG A 179 -5.46 9.04 -12.17
N LEU A 180 -5.07 8.29 -13.21
CA LEU A 180 -4.20 7.13 -13.06
C LEU A 180 -2.78 7.63 -12.87
N LEU A 181 -2.29 7.46 -11.64
CA LEU A 181 -1.00 7.95 -11.15
C LEU A 181 -0.02 6.79 -11.04
N CYS A 182 0.75 6.56 -12.10
CA CYS A 182 1.71 5.45 -12.14
C CYS A 182 3.07 5.86 -11.60
N VAL A 183 3.86 4.84 -11.27
CA VAL A 183 5.24 4.92 -10.83
C VAL A 183 6.10 3.91 -11.59
N ASP A 184 7.41 4.12 -11.57
CA ASP A 184 8.38 3.10 -11.96
C ASP A 184 8.55 2.08 -10.81
N THR A 185 7.97 0.90 -10.97
CA THR A 185 7.94 -0.15 -9.95
C THR A 185 9.33 -0.72 -9.64
N ASN A 186 10.30 -0.66 -10.55
CA ASN A 186 11.68 -1.06 -10.30
C ASN A 186 12.39 -0.04 -9.39
N LYS A 187 12.11 1.25 -9.56
CA LYS A 187 12.63 2.30 -8.65
C LYS A 187 11.99 2.19 -7.28
N VAL A 188 10.68 1.95 -7.21
CA VAL A 188 9.96 1.71 -5.95
C VAL A 188 10.61 0.57 -5.17
N GLU A 189 10.85 -0.58 -5.80
CA GLU A 189 11.54 -1.72 -5.18
C GLU A 189 12.94 -1.33 -4.66
N ALA A 190 13.70 -0.57 -5.46
CA ALA A 190 15.05 -0.17 -5.10
C ALA A 190 15.12 0.75 -3.86
N TYR A 191 14.07 1.54 -3.61
CA TYR A 191 13.92 2.33 -2.38
C TYR A 191 13.25 1.53 -1.26
N ALA A 192 12.24 0.71 -1.55
CA ALA A 192 11.52 -0.08 -0.55
C ALA A 192 12.45 -1.00 0.24
N LYS A 193 13.40 -1.65 -0.44
CA LYS A 193 14.42 -2.53 0.19
C LYS A 193 15.36 -1.82 1.17
N ARG A 194 15.32 -0.49 1.25
CA ARG A 194 16.06 0.28 2.27
C ARG A 194 15.42 0.13 3.65
N ALA A 195 14.10 -0.02 3.69
CA ALA A 195 13.39 -0.40 4.90
C ALA A 195 13.68 -1.87 5.22
N ALA A 196 13.76 -2.21 6.50
CA ALA A 196 14.29 -3.50 6.93
C ALA A 196 13.40 -4.71 6.62
N ASP A 197 12.08 -4.51 6.50
CA ASP A 197 11.10 -5.60 6.31
C ASP A 197 9.73 -5.05 5.81
N PRO A 198 9.65 -4.45 4.60
CA PRO A 198 8.40 -3.85 4.13
C PRO A 198 7.28 -4.89 3.95
N ASP A 199 6.12 -4.68 4.59
CA ASP A 199 4.92 -5.50 4.39
C ASP A 199 3.88 -4.82 3.47
N LEU A 200 3.90 -3.48 3.44
CA LEU A 200 3.02 -2.65 2.62
C LEU A 200 3.80 -1.45 2.11
N VAL A 201 3.80 -1.22 0.80
CA VAL A 201 4.49 -0.09 0.17
C VAL A 201 3.47 0.91 -0.41
N ILE A 202 3.65 2.18 -0.05
CA ILE A 202 2.81 3.29 -0.51
C ILE A 202 3.72 4.37 -1.10
N VAL A 203 3.49 4.74 -2.36
CA VAL A 203 4.14 5.91 -2.96
C VAL A 203 3.28 7.13 -2.76
N LEU A 204 3.82 8.15 -2.09
CA LEU A 204 3.17 9.43 -1.87
C LEU A 204 3.73 10.46 -2.83
N SER A 205 2.92 10.87 -3.80
CA SER A 205 3.31 11.83 -4.83
C SER A 205 2.93 13.26 -4.42
N ASN A 206 3.90 14.17 -4.45
CA ASN A 206 3.73 15.59 -4.12
C ASN A 206 2.78 16.26 -5.11
N SER A 207 1.49 16.27 -4.80
CA SER A 207 0.44 16.83 -5.65
C SER A 207 -0.87 16.99 -4.89
N THR A 208 -1.60 18.06 -5.22
CA THR A 208 -2.99 18.28 -4.77
C THR A 208 -4.01 17.69 -5.73
N LYS A 209 -3.60 17.28 -6.94
CA LYS A 209 -4.50 16.69 -7.94
C LYS A 209 -4.95 15.31 -7.46
N TYR A 210 -6.21 14.96 -7.70
CA TYR A 210 -6.70 13.63 -7.37
C TYR A 210 -6.09 12.57 -8.29
N GLY A 211 -5.43 11.59 -7.68
CA GLY A 211 -5.18 10.30 -8.31
C GLY A 211 -4.52 9.31 -7.38
N GLY A 212 -4.33 8.14 -7.94
CA GLY A 212 -3.78 6.97 -7.28
C GLY A 212 -3.94 5.73 -8.15
N ALA A 213 -3.21 4.69 -7.80
CA ALA A 213 -3.22 3.42 -8.50
C ALA A 213 -2.90 2.26 -7.54
N GLY A 214 -3.42 1.09 -7.88
CA GLY A 214 -3.13 -0.18 -7.23
C GLY A 214 -2.33 -1.08 -8.17
N TYR A 215 -1.20 -1.59 -7.72
CA TYR A 215 -0.38 -2.57 -8.43
C TYR A 215 -0.49 -3.90 -7.71
N ASN A 216 -1.57 -4.64 -7.95
CA ASN A 216 -1.95 -5.78 -7.09
C ASN A 216 -1.32 -7.13 -7.52
N ASP A 217 -0.74 -7.19 -8.71
CA ASP A 217 -0.10 -8.40 -9.27
C ASP A 217 1.43 -8.43 -9.08
N ILE A 218 1.98 -7.53 -8.25
CA ILE A 218 3.42 -7.47 -7.97
C ILE A 218 3.74 -8.27 -6.71
N THR A 219 4.62 -9.25 -6.86
CA THR A 219 5.31 -9.91 -5.74
C THR A 219 6.74 -9.39 -5.67
N SER A 220 7.05 -8.64 -4.61
CA SER A 220 8.37 -8.05 -4.42
C SER A 220 9.40 -9.07 -3.90
N PRO A 221 10.66 -9.03 -4.37
CA PRO A 221 11.78 -9.71 -3.72
C PRO A 221 12.00 -9.31 -2.25
N SER A 222 11.56 -8.11 -1.87
CA SER A 222 11.59 -7.59 -0.50
C SER A 222 10.41 -8.05 0.36
N GLY A 223 9.47 -8.84 -0.19
CA GLY A 223 8.44 -9.56 0.59
C GLY A 223 7.07 -8.90 0.67
N TYR A 224 6.91 -7.66 0.21
CA TYR A 224 5.60 -7.01 0.12
C TYR A 224 4.82 -7.46 -1.12
N ASP A 225 3.50 -7.39 -1.02
CA ASP A 225 2.58 -7.72 -2.10
C ASP A 225 1.82 -6.47 -2.54
N GLY A 226 2.21 -5.96 -3.69
CA GLY A 226 1.63 -4.80 -4.35
C GLY A 226 2.10 -3.43 -3.87
N ILE A 227 1.76 -2.41 -4.66
CA ILE A 227 2.11 -1.00 -4.43
C ILE A 227 0.84 -0.16 -4.53
N ALA A 228 0.61 0.70 -3.53
CA ALA A 228 -0.41 1.74 -3.60
C ALA A 228 0.24 3.07 -3.98
N THR A 229 -0.36 3.83 -4.90
CA THR A 229 0.05 5.21 -5.15
C THR A 229 -1.05 6.17 -4.72
N ALA A 230 -0.64 7.32 -4.20
CA ALA A 230 -1.58 8.35 -3.76
C ALA A 230 -0.96 9.73 -3.89
N SER A 231 -1.79 10.71 -4.20
CA SER A 231 -1.44 12.12 -4.08
C SER A 231 -1.40 12.52 -2.59
N SER A 232 -0.37 13.28 -2.21
CA SER A 232 -0.12 13.71 -0.83
C SER A 232 -1.28 14.52 -0.27
N ASP A 233 -1.76 15.48 -1.05
CA ASP A 233 -2.67 16.53 -0.61
C ASP A 233 -4.08 16.41 -1.18
N HIS A 234 -4.52 15.17 -1.40
CA HIS A 234 -5.91 14.90 -1.76
C HIS A 234 -6.53 13.84 -0.83
N ALA A 235 -7.58 14.23 -0.10
CA ALA A 235 -8.23 13.39 0.91
C ALA A 235 -8.80 12.08 0.32
N GLN A 236 -9.25 12.12 -0.93
CA GLN A 236 -9.77 10.92 -1.59
C GLN A 236 -8.69 9.92 -2.00
N SER A 237 -7.45 10.38 -2.18
CA SER A 237 -6.32 9.47 -2.44
C SER A 237 -6.01 8.62 -1.19
N SER A 238 -6.43 9.05 0.00
CA SER A 238 -6.33 8.22 1.22
C SER A 238 -7.27 7.02 1.16
N GLN A 239 -8.45 7.17 0.54
CA GLN A 239 -9.38 6.04 0.35
C GLN A 239 -8.84 5.02 -0.65
N VAL A 240 -8.07 5.46 -1.65
CA VAL A 240 -7.30 4.56 -2.54
C VAL A 240 -6.36 3.70 -1.70
N VAL A 241 -5.51 4.32 -0.87
CA VAL A 241 -4.60 3.57 0.01
C VAL A 241 -5.34 2.57 0.90
N VAL A 242 -6.49 2.95 1.47
CA VAL A 242 -7.28 2.01 2.29
C VAL A 242 -7.78 0.82 1.46
N HIS A 243 -8.27 1.06 0.24
CA HIS A 243 -8.66 0.00 -0.68
C HIS A 243 -7.49 -0.94 -0.98
N GLU A 244 -6.32 -0.40 -1.36
CA GLU A 244 -5.13 -1.20 -1.69
C GLU A 244 -4.63 -2.04 -0.51
N THR A 245 -4.79 -1.55 0.73
CA THR A 245 -4.45 -2.37 1.91
C THR A 245 -5.30 -3.66 1.98
N GLY A 246 -6.50 -3.64 1.40
CA GLY A 246 -7.36 -4.81 1.22
C GLY A 246 -6.71 -5.91 0.39
N HIS A 247 -6.04 -5.54 -0.71
CA HIS A 247 -5.26 -6.48 -1.52
C HIS A 247 -3.99 -6.91 -0.80
N SER A 248 -3.13 -5.98 -0.40
CA SER A 248 -1.80 -6.28 0.15
C SER A 248 -1.87 -7.07 1.45
N LEU A 249 -2.68 -6.63 2.42
CA LEU A 249 -2.75 -7.25 3.75
C LEU A 249 -3.88 -8.28 3.83
N GLY A 250 -5.05 -7.93 3.29
CA GLY A 250 -6.26 -8.75 3.36
C GLY A 250 -6.30 -9.89 2.36
N LYS A 251 -5.54 -9.82 1.26
CA LYS A 251 -5.61 -10.76 0.14
C LYS A 251 -7.02 -10.83 -0.47
N LEU A 252 -7.65 -9.67 -0.57
CA LEU A 252 -8.99 -9.52 -1.11
C LEU A 252 -8.95 -9.35 -2.63
N ALA A 253 -10.00 -9.82 -3.30
CA ALA A 253 -10.27 -9.48 -4.67
C ALA A 253 -11.11 -8.19 -4.74
N ASP A 254 -11.15 -7.59 -5.92
CA ASP A 254 -12.11 -6.55 -6.22
C ASP A 254 -13.55 -7.06 -6.26
N GLU A 255 -14.48 -6.22 -5.85
CA GLU A 255 -15.91 -6.52 -5.77
C GLU A 255 -16.73 -5.77 -6.83
N TYR A 256 -16.10 -4.94 -7.65
CA TYR A 256 -16.72 -4.29 -8.80
C TYR A 256 -16.66 -5.18 -10.06
N TRP A 257 -17.43 -4.81 -11.09
CA TRP A 257 -17.56 -5.57 -12.34
C TRP A 257 -17.90 -4.67 -13.52
N TYR A 258 -17.73 -5.19 -14.73
CA TYR A 258 -18.06 -4.50 -15.98
C TYR A 258 -18.80 -5.39 -16.96
N ASP A 259 -19.80 -4.84 -17.65
CA ASP A 259 -20.64 -5.61 -18.58
C ASP A 259 -19.82 -6.35 -19.65
N GLU A 260 -18.72 -5.74 -20.11
CA GLU A 260 -17.82 -6.29 -21.13
C GLU A 260 -17.12 -7.61 -20.72
N TYR A 261 -17.03 -7.93 -19.43
CA TYR A 261 -16.40 -9.18 -18.94
C TYR A 261 -17.30 -10.41 -19.09
N GLY A 262 -18.61 -10.24 -19.28
CA GLY A 262 -19.53 -11.36 -19.48
C GLY A 262 -19.67 -12.26 -18.25
N THR A 263 -19.49 -13.58 -18.42
CA THR A 263 -19.68 -14.54 -17.33
C THR A 263 -18.37 -15.20 -16.97
N TYR A 264 -18.03 -15.22 -15.68
CA TYR A 264 -16.87 -15.94 -15.19
C TYR A 264 -17.06 -17.46 -15.32
N THR A 265 -16.14 -18.14 -15.99
CA THR A 265 -16.16 -19.60 -16.21
C THR A 265 -14.97 -20.33 -15.56
N GLY A 266 -14.04 -19.59 -14.95
CA GLY A 266 -12.81 -20.13 -14.34
C GLY A 266 -13.04 -20.96 -13.07
N ALA A 267 -11.96 -21.32 -12.39
CA ALA A 267 -12.00 -22.08 -11.13
C ALA A 267 -12.60 -21.26 -9.97
N GLU A 268 -12.93 -21.89 -8.84
CA GLU A 268 -13.29 -21.12 -7.64
C GLU A 268 -12.12 -20.18 -7.27
N PRO A 269 -12.36 -18.85 -7.15
CA PRO A 269 -11.31 -17.91 -6.77
C PRO A 269 -10.72 -18.28 -5.40
N TRP A 270 -9.49 -17.87 -5.12
CA TRP A 270 -8.83 -18.20 -3.84
C TRP A 270 -9.16 -17.16 -2.77
N GLU A 271 -9.38 -15.91 -3.18
CA GLU A 271 -9.67 -14.73 -2.37
C GLU A 271 -10.91 -14.92 -1.49
N SER A 272 -10.90 -14.35 -0.29
CA SER A 272 -11.95 -14.63 0.70
C SER A 272 -13.28 -13.93 0.45
N ASN A 273 -13.32 -12.92 -0.42
CA ASN A 273 -14.50 -12.08 -0.68
C ASN A 273 -15.10 -12.26 -2.08
N THR A 274 -14.68 -13.27 -2.85
CA THR A 274 -15.35 -13.67 -4.10
C THR A 274 -15.56 -15.19 -4.13
N SER A 275 -16.62 -15.64 -4.81
CA SER A 275 -16.94 -17.07 -4.95
C SER A 275 -17.85 -17.33 -6.15
N LYS A 276 -17.77 -18.53 -6.74
CA LYS A 276 -18.76 -19.02 -7.73
C LYS A 276 -20.02 -19.59 -7.06
N LEU A 277 -20.02 -19.71 -5.74
CA LEU A 277 -21.06 -20.39 -4.98
C LEU A 277 -22.14 -19.41 -4.54
N THR A 278 -23.40 -19.82 -4.71
CA THR A 278 -24.55 -19.11 -4.14
C THR A 278 -24.53 -19.17 -2.61
N ALA A 279 -25.29 -18.29 -1.94
CA ALA A 279 -25.40 -18.28 -0.48
C ALA A 279 -25.81 -19.63 0.12
N ALA A 280 -26.74 -20.34 -0.54
CA ALA A 280 -27.17 -21.68 -0.13
C ALA A 280 -26.02 -22.70 -0.24
N GLN A 281 -25.24 -22.65 -1.33
CA GLN A 281 -24.10 -23.54 -1.53
C GLN A 281 -22.95 -23.23 -0.55
N LEU A 282 -22.64 -21.95 -0.30
CA LEU A 282 -21.67 -21.54 0.71
C LEU A 282 -22.03 -22.11 2.08
N THR A 283 -23.30 -21.98 2.48
CA THR A 283 -23.84 -22.49 3.75
C THR A 283 -23.76 -24.02 3.82
N ALA A 284 -24.25 -24.71 2.79
CA ALA A 284 -24.27 -26.18 2.75
C ALA A 284 -22.86 -26.79 2.74
N GLN A 285 -21.94 -26.18 2.00
CA GLN A 285 -20.56 -26.65 1.87
C GLN A 285 -19.62 -26.12 2.97
N LYS A 286 -20.08 -25.16 3.79
CA LYS A 286 -19.29 -24.47 4.82
C LYS A 286 -18.01 -23.85 4.26
N LYS A 287 -18.12 -23.15 3.13
CA LYS A 287 -16.99 -22.51 2.42
C LYS A 287 -17.02 -20.99 2.55
N LYS A 288 -15.85 -20.37 2.39
CA LYS A 288 -15.66 -18.90 2.35
C LYS A 288 -16.36 -18.21 3.53
N TRP A 289 -17.23 -17.24 3.28
CA TRP A 289 -17.91 -16.44 4.29
C TRP A 289 -19.22 -17.04 4.81
N TYR A 290 -19.45 -18.35 4.71
CA TYR A 290 -20.70 -18.98 5.16
C TYR A 290 -21.10 -18.62 6.61
N ARG A 291 -20.12 -18.38 7.50
CA ARG A 291 -20.34 -17.98 8.90
C ARG A 291 -20.95 -16.59 9.07
N TRP A 292 -20.94 -15.80 8.00
CA TRP A 292 -21.43 -14.43 7.97
C TRP A 292 -22.79 -14.31 7.30
N ILE A 293 -23.27 -15.31 6.55
CA ILE A 293 -24.54 -15.24 5.81
C ILE A 293 -25.71 -14.85 6.74
N GLY A 294 -26.50 -13.87 6.29
CA GLY A 294 -27.65 -13.31 7.00
C GLY A 294 -27.30 -12.29 8.10
N GLN A 295 -26.02 -12.01 8.35
CA GLN A 295 -25.60 -11.05 9.36
C GLN A 295 -25.52 -9.64 8.78
N SER A 296 -25.85 -8.62 9.57
CA SER A 296 -25.52 -7.24 9.25
C SER A 296 -24.00 -7.05 9.19
N SER A 297 -23.55 -6.18 8.29
CA SER A 297 -22.15 -5.95 7.98
C SER A 297 -21.77 -4.47 8.17
N PRO A 298 -20.51 -4.15 8.54
CA PRO A 298 -20.09 -2.76 8.82
C PRO A 298 -20.24 -1.77 7.66
N ASP A 299 -20.22 -2.26 6.41
CA ASP A 299 -20.51 -1.48 5.19
C ASP A 299 -21.98 -1.02 5.08
N GLY A 300 -22.84 -1.48 5.99
CA GLY A 300 -24.27 -1.18 6.03
C GLY A 300 -25.15 -2.22 5.34
N GLY A 301 -24.56 -3.20 4.66
CA GLY A 301 -25.27 -4.30 4.01
C GLY A 301 -25.60 -5.49 4.93
N THR A 302 -26.31 -6.45 4.37
CA THR A 302 -26.48 -7.79 4.95
C THR A 302 -25.62 -8.75 4.15
N VAL A 303 -24.87 -9.63 4.83
CA VAL A 303 -24.02 -10.59 4.13
C VAL A 303 -24.89 -11.66 3.47
N GLY A 304 -24.71 -11.84 2.17
CA GLY A 304 -25.34 -12.82 1.31
C GLY A 304 -24.35 -13.34 0.27
N ALA A 305 -24.82 -13.55 -0.95
CA ALA A 305 -23.98 -13.79 -2.12
C ALA A 305 -24.60 -13.01 -3.27
N TYR A 306 -24.09 -11.82 -3.54
CA TYR A 306 -24.61 -10.87 -4.52
C TYR A 306 -23.88 -11.09 -5.84
N GLU A 307 -24.62 -11.39 -6.92
CA GLU A 307 -23.98 -11.66 -8.21
C GLU A 307 -23.26 -10.40 -8.72
N GLY A 308 -22.10 -10.61 -9.32
CA GLY A 308 -21.18 -9.58 -9.78
C GLY A 308 -20.03 -9.34 -8.80
N GLY A 309 -18.80 -9.40 -9.30
CA GLY A 309 -17.57 -9.17 -8.55
C GLY A 309 -16.36 -9.78 -9.25
N GLY A 310 -15.15 -9.42 -8.84
CA GLY A 310 -13.92 -9.85 -9.50
C GLY A 310 -13.91 -9.50 -10.99
N TYR A 311 -14.42 -8.33 -11.36
CA TYR A 311 -14.57 -7.81 -12.74
C TYR A 311 -15.74 -8.40 -13.53
N TYR A 312 -16.29 -9.57 -13.17
CA TYR A 312 -17.35 -10.23 -13.92
C TYR A 312 -18.75 -9.90 -13.39
N PRO A 313 -19.71 -9.50 -14.25
CA PRO A 313 -21.09 -9.21 -13.85
C PRO A 313 -21.88 -10.48 -13.50
N ARG A 314 -21.45 -11.65 -13.98
CA ARG A 314 -22.13 -12.94 -13.79
C ARG A 314 -21.15 -14.06 -13.43
N GLY A 315 -21.65 -15.07 -12.71
CA GLY A 315 -20.88 -16.27 -12.36
C GLY A 315 -19.93 -16.15 -11.17
N LEU A 316 -19.74 -14.93 -10.63
CA LEU A 316 -19.11 -14.67 -9.36
C LEU A 316 -20.05 -13.90 -8.44
N TYR A 317 -19.89 -14.12 -7.14
CA TYR A 317 -20.64 -13.48 -6.08
C TYR A 317 -19.70 -12.77 -5.10
N ARG A 318 -20.12 -11.58 -4.66
CA ARG A 318 -19.51 -10.82 -3.55
C ARG A 318 -20.37 -10.91 -2.28
N PRO A 319 -19.85 -10.58 -1.09
CA PRO A 319 -20.53 -10.89 0.16
C PRO A 319 -21.65 -9.92 0.52
N THR A 320 -21.55 -8.66 0.14
CA THR A 320 -22.55 -7.61 0.41
C THR A 320 -22.86 -6.85 -0.87
N ASP A 321 -23.92 -6.03 -0.88
CA ASP A 321 -24.19 -5.22 -2.06
C ASP A 321 -23.02 -4.28 -2.36
N ASN A 322 -22.38 -3.67 -1.35
CA ASN A 322 -21.25 -2.78 -1.54
C ASN A 322 -20.22 -2.92 -0.41
N SER A 323 -18.99 -2.47 -0.66
CA SER A 323 -17.90 -2.38 0.32
C SER A 323 -16.81 -1.47 -0.24
N ILE A 324 -15.76 -1.20 0.53
CA ILE A 324 -14.61 -0.45 0.01
C ILE A 324 -13.92 -1.15 -1.17
N MET A 325 -13.99 -2.48 -1.25
CA MET A 325 -13.46 -3.26 -2.39
C MET A 325 -14.32 -3.11 -3.65
N ARG A 326 -15.45 -2.38 -3.59
CA ARG A 326 -16.31 -2.06 -4.74
C ARG A 326 -16.40 -0.56 -5.00
N THR A 327 -16.47 0.25 -3.93
CA THR A 327 -16.64 1.71 -4.02
C THR A 327 -15.89 2.40 -2.87
N LEU A 328 -15.07 3.41 -3.19
CA LEU A 328 -14.35 4.19 -2.19
C LEU A 328 -15.30 4.90 -1.20
N GLY A 329 -14.81 5.16 0.02
CA GLY A 329 -15.57 5.86 1.07
C GLY A 329 -16.55 4.97 1.84
N ARG A 330 -16.42 3.65 1.72
CA ARG A 330 -17.20 2.64 2.45
C ARG A 330 -16.29 1.93 3.46
N GLU A 331 -16.89 1.21 4.40
CA GLU A 331 -16.16 0.24 5.23
C GLU A 331 -15.92 -1.06 4.45
N PHE A 332 -14.97 -1.88 4.91
CA PHE A 332 -14.89 -3.28 4.51
C PHE A 332 -16.14 -4.03 4.96
N ASN A 333 -16.61 -4.96 4.13
CA ASN A 333 -17.62 -5.92 4.55
C ASN A 333 -17.05 -6.91 5.59
N SER A 334 -17.92 -7.68 6.25
CA SER A 334 -17.49 -8.55 7.37
C SER A 334 -16.44 -9.58 6.96
N PRO A 335 -16.55 -10.27 5.81
CA PRO A 335 -15.48 -11.15 5.32
C PRO A 335 -14.18 -10.42 5.00
N GLY A 336 -14.26 -9.24 4.38
CA GLY A 336 -13.10 -8.39 4.10
C GLY A 336 -12.39 -7.95 5.39
N ARG A 337 -13.14 -7.52 6.39
CA ARG A 337 -12.63 -7.12 7.70
C ARG A 337 -12.01 -8.29 8.47
N GLU A 338 -12.61 -9.47 8.38
CA GLU A 338 -12.06 -10.71 8.93
C GLU A 338 -10.69 -11.03 8.31
N ALA A 339 -10.60 -10.98 6.98
CA ALA A 339 -9.37 -11.24 6.24
C ALA A 339 -8.28 -10.20 6.53
N MET A 340 -8.66 -8.92 6.65
CA MET A 340 -7.75 -7.83 7.03
C MET A 340 -7.16 -8.04 8.43
N ILE A 341 -7.98 -8.35 9.44
CA ILE A 341 -7.49 -8.60 10.80
C ILE A 341 -6.54 -9.80 10.84
N ALA A 342 -6.88 -10.87 10.11
CA ALA A 342 -5.99 -12.01 9.96
C ALA A 342 -4.68 -11.63 9.26
N GLY A 343 -4.76 -10.78 8.23
CA GLY A 343 -3.63 -10.17 7.54
C GLY A 343 -2.70 -9.43 8.48
N PHE A 344 -3.22 -8.56 9.33
CA PHE A 344 -2.40 -7.84 10.32
C PHE A 344 -1.63 -8.81 11.20
N HIS A 345 -2.23 -9.93 11.59
CA HIS A 345 -1.59 -10.96 12.42
C HIS A 345 -0.69 -11.95 11.68
N ARG A 346 -0.65 -11.93 10.33
CA ARG A 346 0.41 -12.60 9.56
C ARG A 346 1.75 -11.90 9.72
N HIS A 347 1.72 -10.57 9.80
CA HIS A 347 2.92 -9.72 9.87
C HIS A 347 3.24 -9.26 11.30
N ALA A 348 2.22 -9.09 12.15
CA ALA A 348 2.39 -8.59 13.51
C ALA A 348 2.05 -9.62 14.61
N SER A 349 2.93 -9.71 15.60
CA SER A 349 2.70 -10.54 16.78
C SER A 349 1.61 -9.94 17.67
N VAL A 350 0.70 -10.79 18.15
CA VAL A 350 -0.36 -10.42 19.13
C VAL A 350 0.23 -9.87 20.45
N VAL A 351 1.44 -10.30 20.80
CA VAL A 351 2.19 -9.86 21.97
C VAL A 351 3.69 -9.78 21.67
N SER A 352 4.34 -8.75 22.17
CA SER A 352 5.79 -8.53 22.04
C SER A 352 6.44 -8.45 23.42
N ALA A 353 7.68 -8.93 23.53
CA ALA A 353 8.43 -8.91 24.77
C ALA A 353 9.17 -7.57 24.93
N LEU A 354 8.91 -6.83 26.01
CA LEU A 354 9.75 -5.70 26.41
C LEU A 354 10.89 -6.14 27.34
N THR A 355 10.73 -7.31 27.99
CA THR A 355 11.81 -8.01 28.68
C THR A 355 12.27 -9.16 27.78
N PRO A 356 13.55 -9.21 27.37
CA PRO A 356 14.05 -10.24 26.46
C PRO A 356 13.73 -11.66 26.93
N THR A 357 13.32 -12.53 26.01
CA THR A 357 13.01 -13.94 26.27
C THR A 357 14.21 -14.87 26.09
N ALA A 358 15.26 -14.41 25.40
CA ALA A 358 16.44 -15.22 25.09
C ALA A 358 17.35 -15.49 26.32
N THR A 359 17.41 -14.54 27.25
CA THR A 359 18.22 -14.62 28.46
C THR A 359 17.42 -15.11 29.65
N GLU A 360 18.10 -15.76 30.60
CA GLU A 360 17.47 -16.10 31.88
C GLU A 360 17.11 -14.84 32.67
N VAL A 361 16.00 -14.90 33.39
CA VAL A 361 15.49 -13.80 34.20
C VAL A 361 15.46 -14.22 35.67
N ARG A 362 15.73 -13.27 36.57
CA ARG A 362 15.68 -13.54 38.00
C ARG A 362 14.25 -13.63 38.49
N ARG A 363 14.01 -14.39 39.55
CA ARG A 363 12.68 -14.55 40.17
C ARG A 363 12.01 -13.21 40.57
N GLY A 364 12.81 -12.20 40.90
CA GLY A 364 12.33 -10.84 41.25
C GLY A 364 12.28 -9.85 40.10
N GLN A 365 12.75 -10.22 38.91
CA GLN A 365 12.80 -9.34 37.73
C GLN A 365 11.38 -9.12 37.18
N LYS A 366 11.08 -7.89 36.77
CA LYS A 366 9.82 -7.59 36.08
C LYS A 366 9.90 -8.13 34.65
N LEU A 367 8.94 -8.96 34.29
CA LEU A 367 8.67 -9.37 32.93
C LEU A 367 7.61 -8.43 32.36
N LYS A 368 7.97 -7.71 31.30
CA LYS A 368 7.10 -6.74 30.64
C LYS A 368 6.77 -7.21 29.23
N VAL A 369 5.53 -7.04 28.84
CA VAL A 369 5.02 -7.30 27.49
C VAL A 369 4.22 -6.12 26.96
N GLN A 370 4.18 -6.01 25.65
CA GLN A 370 3.31 -5.10 24.92
C GLN A 370 2.29 -5.91 24.13
N ALA A 371 1.02 -5.50 24.22
CA ALA A 371 -0.08 -6.05 23.45
C ALA A 371 -1.14 -4.95 23.28
N ALA A 372 -1.89 -5.02 22.18
CA ALA A 372 -2.97 -4.08 21.89
C ALA A 372 -4.05 -4.07 23.00
N GLU A 373 -4.88 -3.04 23.01
CA GLU A 373 -6.04 -3.00 23.89
C GLU A 373 -7.02 -4.15 23.55
N GLY A 374 -7.71 -4.70 24.54
CA GLY A 374 -8.64 -5.83 24.34
C GLY A 374 -7.98 -7.21 24.20
N VAL A 375 -6.67 -7.29 23.93
CA VAL A 375 -5.93 -8.57 23.92
C VAL A 375 -5.91 -9.17 25.32
N ARG A 376 -6.37 -10.42 25.44
CA ARG A 376 -6.38 -11.15 26.71
C ARG A 376 -5.02 -11.79 26.96
N LEU A 377 -4.45 -11.58 28.15
CA LEU A 377 -3.19 -12.18 28.59
C LEU A 377 -3.44 -13.21 29.69
N ARG A 378 -2.93 -14.42 29.51
CA ARG A 378 -3.01 -15.50 30.49
C ARG A 378 -1.62 -16.02 30.78
N TRP A 379 -1.20 -15.90 32.03
CA TRP A 379 0.10 -16.35 32.49
C TRP A 379 0.05 -17.80 32.96
N SER A 380 1.16 -18.52 32.80
CA SER A 380 1.37 -19.86 33.33
C SER A 380 2.78 -20.02 33.86
N VAL A 381 2.93 -20.91 34.85
CA VAL A 381 4.21 -21.35 35.41
C VAL A 381 4.33 -22.85 35.16
N ASP A 382 5.38 -23.27 34.48
CA ASP A 382 5.64 -24.67 34.10
C ASP A 382 4.42 -25.34 33.44
N GLY A 383 3.76 -24.61 32.55
CA GLY A 383 2.56 -25.06 31.83
C GLY A 383 1.25 -24.96 32.62
N LYS A 384 1.29 -24.68 33.92
CA LYS A 384 0.08 -24.53 34.76
C LYS A 384 -0.39 -23.08 34.77
N SER A 385 -1.61 -22.85 34.29
CA SER A 385 -2.24 -21.52 34.28
C SER A 385 -2.34 -20.93 35.68
N VAL A 386 -2.03 -19.64 35.81
CA VAL A 386 -2.15 -18.90 37.06
C VAL A 386 -3.19 -17.78 36.93
N LYS A 387 -4.07 -17.65 37.93
CA LYS A 387 -5.07 -16.56 37.96
C LYS A 387 -4.42 -15.21 38.27
N LYS A 388 -3.34 -15.21 39.06
CA LYS A 388 -2.58 -14.00 39.38
C LYS A 388 -1.94 -13.44 38.11
N GLY A 389 -2.05 -12.13 37.92
CA GLY A 389 -1.52 -11.45 36.74
C GLY A 389 -2.34 -11.64 35.47
N ALA A 390 -3.57 -12.18 35.54
CA ALA A 390 -4.48 -12.17 34.38
C ALA A 390 -4.57 -10.75 33.79
N ASP A 391 -4.37 -10.64 32.48
CA ASP A 391 -4.36 -9.38 31.73
C ASP A 391 -3.27 -8.36 32.14
N ALA A 392 -2.36 -8.74 33.06
CA ALA A 392 -1.24 -7.90 33.46
C ALA A 392 -0.15 -7.89 32.38
N ARG A 393 0.25 -6.67 31.98
CA ARG A 393 1.36 -6.41 31.05
C ARG A 393 2.74 -6.39 31.72
N SER A 394 2.77 -6.38 33.04
CA SER A 394 4.00 -6.46 33.84
C SER A 394 3.77 -7.36 35.05
N VAL A 395 4.60 -8.37 35.22
CA VAL A 395 4.53 -9.33 36.34
C VAL A 395 5.93 -9.61 36.87
N THR A 396 6.05 -10.22 38.05
CA THR A 396 7.30 -10.85 38.48
C THR A 396 7.10 -12.36 38.62
N PRO A 397 8.07 -13.22 38.25
CA PRO A 397 7.95 -14.66 38.45
C PRO A 397 7.54 -15.05 39.87
N ARG A 398 8.10 -14.36 40.88
CA ARG A 398 7.72 -14.47 42.29
C ARG A 398 6.21 -14.32 42.50
N THR A 399 5.60 -13.26 41.97
CA THR A 399 4.16 -12.98 42.15
C THR A 399 3.26 -14.00 41.46
N LEU A 400 3.77 -14.66 40.40
CA LEU A 400 3.06 -15.75 39.72
C LEU A 400 3.18 -17.10 40.45
N GLY A 401 3.99 -17.18 41.51
CA GLY A 401 4.13 -18.40 42.31
C GLY A 401 5.34 -19.27 41.95
N VAL A 402 6.29 -18.77 41.16
CA VAL A 402 7.56 -19.47 40.93
C VAL A 402 8.26 -19.69 42.29
N PRO A 403 8.65 -20.92 42.66
CA PRO A 403 9.28 -21.20 43.95
C PRO A 403 10.75 -20.71 43.98
N ALA A 404 11.36 -20.73 45.17
CA ALA A 404 12.77 -20.42 45.38
C ALA A 404 13.57 -21.70 45.68
N ASP A 405 13.32 -22.76 44.92
CA ASP A 405 13.87 -24.11 45.13
C ASP A 405 15.23 -24.33 44.43
N GLY A 406 15.73 -23.33 43.70
CA GLY A 406 16.99 -23.40 42.96
C GLY A 406 16.90 -24.10 41.61
N ARG A 407 15.71 -24.52 41.17
CA ARG A 407 15.49 -25.08 39.84
C ARG A 407 15.14 -23.98 38.84
N THR A 408 15.34 -24.29 37.56
CA THR A 408 14.89 -23.42 36.48
C THR A 408 13.40 -23.64 36.22
N HIS A 409 12.63 -22.56 36.15
CA HIS A 409 11.20 -22.57 35.84
C HIS A 409 10.90 -21.88 34.52
N LYS A 410 9.75 -22.18 33.91
CA LYS A 410 9.25 -21.47 32.73
C LYS A 410 8.06 -20.62 33.12
N VAL A 411 8.15 -19.32 32.86
CA VAL A 411 7.00 -18.42 32.91
C VAL A 411 6.57 -18.15 31.47
N THR A 412 5.31 -18.42 31.14
CA THR A 412 4.77 -18.16 29.81
C THR A 412 3.58 -17.23 29.90
N VAL A 413 3.45 -16.29 28.98
CA VAL A 413 2.20 -15.55 28.73
C VAL A 413 1.65 -15.97 27.38
N ARG A 414 0.38 -16.38 27.35
CA ARG A 414 -0.40 -16.54 26.13
C ARG A 414 -1.25 -15.29 25.95
N ALA A 415 -1.14 -14.68 24.78
CA ALA A 415 -1.98 -13.58 24.34
C ALA A 415 -2.99 -14.07 23.31
N THR A 416 -4.23 -13.58 23.40
CA THR A 416 -5.30 -13.91 22.47
C THR A 416 -6.14 -12.68 22.21
N ASP A 417 -6.28 -12.28 20.94
CA ASP A 417 -7.30 -11.33 20.51
C ASP A 417 -8.68 -12.03 20.53
N PRO A 418 -9.62 -11.58 21.38
CA PRO A 418 -10.94 -12.18 21.48
C PRO A 418 -11.94 -11.67 20.44
N THR A 419 -11.54 -10.84 19.48
CA THR A 419 -12.44 -10.20 18.52
C THR A 419 -13.43 -11.20 17.90
N ARG A 420 -14.67 -10.74 17.76
CA ARG A 420 -15.74 -11.46 17.06
C ARG A 420 -15.78 -11.16 15.56
N ALA A 421 -14.94 -10.22 15.12
CA ALA A 421 -14.75 -9.90 13.70
C ALA A 421 -13.96 -10.99 12.94
N VAL A 422 -13.42 -11.99 13.65
CA VAL A 422 -12.80 -13.20 13.06
C VAL A 422 -13.52 -14.44 13.61
N ARG A 423 -14.34 -15.07 12.76
CA ARG A 423 -15.13 -16.28 12.99
C ARG A 423 -14.48 -17.54 12.42
N ASP A 424 -13.64 -17.43 11.38
CA ASP A 424 -12.96 -18.59 10.81
C ASP A 424 -11.94 -19.20 11.80
N PRO A 425 -12.10 -20.48 12.21
CA PRO A 425 -11.21 -21.13 13.15
C PRO A 425 -9.74 -21.18 12.71
N GLU A 426 -9.46 -21.28 11.42
CA GLU A 426 -8.10 -21.28 10.89
C GLU A 426 -7.47 -19.88 11.02
N LEU A 427 -8.20 -18.84 10.63
CA LEU A 427 -7.74 -17.45 10.81
C LEU A 427 -7.59 -17.09 12.30
N ARG A 428 -8.47 -17.59 13.18
CA ARG A 428 -8.37 -17.39 14.63
C ARG A 428 -7.07 -17.94 15.24
N LYS A 429 -6.36 -18.87 14.58
CA LYS A 429 -5.06 -19.35 15.05
C LYS A 429 -4.00 -18.24 15.00
N LEU A 430 -4.09 -17.32 14.04
CA LEU A 430 -3.19 -16.16 13.91
C LEU A 430 -3.40 -15.15 15.04
N LEU A 431 -4.61 -15.08 15.59
CA LEU A 431 -5.00 -14.15 16.66
C LEU A 431 -4.57 -14.62 18.06
N SER A 432 -3.56 -15.48 18.15
CA SER A 432 -2.95 -15.87 19.42
C SER A 432 -1.45 -16.07 19.30
N GLY A 433 -0.72 -15.70 20.36
CA GLY A 433 0.73 -15.90 20.45
C GLY A 433 1.15 -16.18 21.89
N SER A 434 2.39 -16.64 22.08
CA SER A 434 2.94 -16.87 23.42
C SER A 434 4.38 -16.40 23.51
N LEU A 435 4.78 -15.92 24.69
CA LEU A 435 6.17 -15.63 25.05
C LEU A 435 6.54 -16.42 26.30
N THR A 436 7.77 -16.94 26.34
CA THR A 436 8.26 -17.76 27.45
C THR A 436 9.61 -17.24 27.93
N TRP A 437 9.76 -17.10 29.25
CA TRP A 437 11.02 -16.79 29.92
C TRP A 437 11.48 -17.98 30.75
N ARG A 438 12.80 -18.23 30.73
CA ARG A 438 13.46 -19.14 31.67
C ARG A 438 13.82 -18.36 32.93
N VAL A 439 13.31 -18.80 34.07
CA VAL A 439 13.55 -18.18 35.38
C VAL A 439 14.59 -19.01 36.11
N ALA A 440 15.73 -18.41 36.39
CA ALA A 440 16.82 -19.01 37.17
C ALA A 440 17.16 -18.12 38.38
N ARG A 441 18.10 -18.58 39.22
CA ARG A 441 18.48 -17.89 40.47
C ARG A 441 18.97 -16.47 40.27
#